data_AF-J4D9Q0-F1
#
_entry.id   AF-J4D9Q0-F1
#
_cell.length_a   1.000
_cell.length_b   1.000
_cell.length_c   1.000
_cell.angle_alpha   90.00
_cell.angle_beta   90.00
_cell.angle_gamma   90.00
#
_symmetry.space_group_name_H-M   'P 1'
#
loop_
_entity.id
_entity.type
_entity.pdbx_description
1 polymer ?
#
loop_
_entity_poly.entity_id
_entity_poly.type
_entity_poly.pdbx_seq_one_letter_code
_entity_poly.pdbx_strand_id
1 'polypeptide(L)'
;MVDRESLLSEVANLDSQLKQWFLFRRVQAERSLSIKKLLDDNNFLGLSGNNKNVPVTDQVLWHDIVKGKPELEDELSLNAREMKADKYLDIFRQSCDYDNECRLPGSNYFRCLQDNFKDSSQDRNSKCSDFFDVFDKCRKKLQKTQLDLVENALKRQEEQDNRAKELFNRRLSLLKKINEG
;
A
#
# COMPACT_ATOMS: atom_id res chain seq x y z
N MET A 1 16.77 49.95 -17.75
CA MET A 1 15.44 49.81 -17.11
C MET A 1 14.93 48.42 -17.42
N VAL A 2 14.56 47.63 -16.42
CA VAL A 2 13.85 46.37 -16.68
C VAL A 2 12.46 46.75 -17.17
N ASP A 3 12.07 46.22 -18.32
CA ASP A 3 10.77 46.52 -18.92
C ASP A 3 9.64 45.91 -18.09
N ARG A 4 8.61 46.72 -17.80
CA ARG A 4 7.43 46.31 -17.01
C ARG A 4 6.69 45.16 -17.68
N GLU A 5 6.64 45.14 -19.00
CA GLU A 5 6.02 44.07 -19.77
C GLU A 5 6.74 42.73 -19.57
N SER A 6 8.08 42.76 -19.51
CA SER A 6 8.90 41.58 -19.19
C SER A 6 8.62 41.03 -17.79
N LEU A 7 8.47 41.91 -16.78
CA LEU A 7 8.13 41.49 -15.41
C LEU A 7 6.73 40.86 -15.32
N LEU A 8 5.75 41.41 -16.02
CA LEU A 8 4.39 40.86 -16.07
C LEU A 8 4.35 39.48 -16.76
N SER A 9 5.14 39.30 -17.82
CA SER A 9 5.29 38.01 -18.48
C SER A 9 5.91 36.96 -17.56
N GLU A 10 6.96 37.33 -16.80
CA GLU A 10 7.56 36.43 -15.79
C GLU A 10 6.53 36.03 -14.71
N VAL A 11 5.74 36.98 -14.20
CA VAL A 11 4.66 36.71 -13.23
C VAL A 11 3.61 35.74 -13.81
N ALA A 12 3.18 35.95 -15.06
CA ALA A 12 2.20 35.07 -15.70
C ALA A 12 2.72 33.63 -15.86
N ASN A 13 4.01 33.47 -16.18
CA ASN A 13 4.65 32.16 -16.23
C ASN A 13 4.71 31.49 -14.85
N LEU A 14 5.03 32.24 -13.79
CA LEU A 14 5.01 31.72 -12.42
C LEU A 14 3.59 31.29 -12.00
N ASP A 15 2.57 32.07 -12.36
CA ASP A 15 1.17 31.75 -12.08
C ASP A 15 0.70 30.48 -12.79
N SER A 16 1.16 30.25 -14.03
CA SER A 16 0.90 29.00 -14.76
C SER A 16 1.49 27.79 -14.04
N GLN A 17 2.75 27.88 -13.60
CA GLN A 17 3.43 26.80 -12.87
C GLN A 17 2.78 26.51 -11.51
N LEU A 18 2.44 27.56 -10.75
CA LEU A 18 1.74 27.43 -9.46
C LEU A 18 0.36 26.80 -9.64
N LYS A 19 -0.38 27.21 -10.68
CA LYS A 19 -1.68 26.62 -11.01
C LYS A 19 -1.56 25.15 -11.36
N GLN A 20 -0.56 24.77 -12.16
CA GLN A 20 -0.34 23.37 -12.54
C GLN A 20 -0.04 22.50 -11.31
N TRP A 21 0.86 22.94 -10.42
CA TRP A 21 1.16 22.24 -9.17
C TRP A 21 -0.10 22.09 -8.30
N PHE A 22 -0.85 23.18 -8.10
CA PHE A 22 -2.04 23.19 -7.27
C PHE A 22 -3.13 22.24 -7.80
N LEU A 23 -3.41 22.29 -9.10
CA LEU A 23 -4.40 21.43 -9.73
C LEU A 23 -3.99 19.95 -9.65
N PHE A 24 -2.72 19.65 -9.92
CA PHE A 24 -2.21 18.28 -9.77
C PHE A 24 -2.39 17.77 -8.34
N ARG A 25 -1.99 18.57 -7.34
CA ARG A 25 -2.15 18.24 -5.91
C ARG A 25 -3.59 17.96 -5.53
N ARG A 26 -4.49 18.87 -5.91
CA ARG A 26 -5.91 18.77 -5.58
C ARG A 26 -6.54 17.52 -6.17
N VAL A 27 -6.32 17.26 -7.47
CA VAL A 27 -6.89 16.09 -8.15
C VAL A 27 -6.37 14.78 -7.53
N GLN A 28 -5.08 14.69 -7.22
CA GLN A 28 -4.52 13.49 -6.58
C GLN A 28 -5.08 13.26 -5.18
N ALA A 29 -5.27 14.32 -4.40
CA ALA A 29 -5.86 14.23 -3.06
C ALA A 29 -7.33 13.78 -3.12
N GLU A 30 -8.15 14.43 -3.96
CA GLU A 30 -9.56 14.07 -4.14
C GLU A 30 -9.73 12.62 -4.62
N ARG A 31 -8.91 12.19 -5.57
CA ARG A 31 -8.90 10.80 -6.05
C ARG A 31 -8.53 9.81 -4.94
N SER A 32 -7.47 10.10 -4.19
CA SER A 32 -6.99 9.22 -3.11
C SER A 32 -8.01 9.10 -1.98
N LEU A 33 -8.66 10.20 -1.61
CA LEU A 33 -9.74 10.21 -0.62
C LEU A 33 -10.96 9.41 -1.10
N SER A 34 -11.30 9.53 -2.38
CA SER A 34 -12.41 8.78 -2.97
C SER A 34 -12.12 7.27 -3.00
N ILE A 35 -10.90 6.86 -3.36
CA ILE A 35 -10.47 5.46 -3.30
C ILE A 35 -10.51 4.94 -1.86
N LYS A 36 -9.97 5.71 -0.90
CA LYS A 36 -10.02 5.34 0.51
C LYS A 36 -11.46 5.11 0.96
N LYS A 37 -12.36 6.06 0.67
CA LYS A 37 -13.78 5.93 1.02
C LYS A 37 -14.40 4.67 0.41
N LEU A 38 -14.13 4.40 -0.87
CA LEU A 38 -14.62 3.19 -1.53
C LEU A 38 -14.11 1.92 -0.84
N LEU A 39 -12.85 1.88 -0.42
CA LEU A 39 -12.27 0.73 0.29
C LEU A 39 -12.87 0.58 1.69
N ASP A 40 -13.06 1.68 2.42
CA ASP A 40 -13.68 1.70 3.76
C ASP A 40 -15.16 1.25 3.69
N ASP A 41 -15.92 1.78 2.72
CA ASP A 41 -17.34 1.45 2.49
C ASP A 41 -17.55 -0.03 2.13
N ASN A 42 -16.54 -0.67 1.51
CA ASN A 42 -16.56 -2.09 1.15
C ASN A 42 -15.74 -2.98 2.11
N ASN A 43 -15.36 -2.45 3.28
CA ASN A 43 -14.69 -3.18 4.35
C ASN A 43 -13.38 -3.89 3.92
N PHE A 44 -12.60 -3.29 3.02
CA PHE A 44 -11.34 -3.86 2.55
C PHE A 44 -10.27 -3.91 3.66
N LEU A 45 -9.41 -4.92 3.61
CA LEU A 45 -8.25 -5.07 4.49
C LEU A 45 -6.98 -5.29 3.67
N GLY A 46 -6.00 -4.40 3.82
CA GLY A 46 -4.72 -4.48 3.11
C GLY A 46 -3.58 -5.00 3.99
N LEU A 47 -2.36 -4.95 3.48
CA LEU A 47 -1.15 -5.41 4.19
C LEU A 47 -0.89 -4.67 5.51
N SER A 48 -1.36 -3.43 5.65
CA SER A 48 -1.21 -2.64 6.88
C SER A 48 -2.16 -3.09 8.00
N GLY A 49 -3.20 -3.87 7.69
CA GLY A 49 -4.14 -4.38 8.68
C GLY A 49 -5.03 -3.31 9.33
N ASN A 50 -5.23 -2.16 8.68
CA ASN A 50 -5.84 -0.98 9.31
C ASN A 50 -7.35 -0.85 9.09
N ASN A 51 -8.12 -1.92 9.35
CA ASN A 51 -9.59 -1.88 9.29
C ASN A 51 -10.19 -2.61 10.50
N LYS A 52 -10.92 -1.87 11.33
CA LYS A 52 -11.52 -2.35 12.59
C LYS A 52 -12.90 -2.99 12.41
N ASN A 53 -13.52 -2.81 11.25
CA ASN A 53 -14.86 -3.30 10.95
C ASN A 53 -14.85 -4.77 10.47
N VAL A 54 -13.68 -5.33 10.19
CA VAL A 54 -13.49 -6.74 9.85
C VAL A 54 -13.63 -7.60 11.12
N PRO A 55 -14.32 -8.76 11.07
CA PRO A 55 -14.38 -9.68 12.21
C PRO A 55 -13.00 -10.05 12.74
N VAL A 56 -12.86 -10.18 14.07
CA VAL A 56 -11.57 -10.49 14.73
C VAL A 56 -10.93 -11.76 14.19
N THR A 57 -11.75 -12.78 13.89
CA THR A 57 -11.27 -14.05 13.30
C THR A 57 -10.54 -13.82 11.98
N ASP A 58 -11.09 -12.96 11.12
CA ASP A 58 -10.55 -12.72 9.79
C ASP A 58 -9.34 -11.78 9.87
N GLN A 59 -9.31 -10.87 10.85
CA GLN A 59 -8.12 -10.07 11.14
C GLN A 59 -6.94 -10.93 11.57
N VAL A 60 -7.16 -11.95 12.41
CA VAL A 60 -6.11 -12.87 12.86
C VAL A 60 -5.60 -13.72 11.70
N LEU A 61 -6.50 -14.33 10.92
CA LEU A 61 -6.10 -15.13 9.75
C LEU A 61 -5.34 -14.26 8.73
N TRP A 62 -5.80 -13.05 8.46
CA TRP A 62 -5.11 -12.12 7.57
C TRP A 62 -3.75 -11.68 8.13
N HIS A 63 -3.66 -11.42 9.43
CA HIS A 63 -2.40 -11.13 10.10
C HIS A 63 -1.40 -12.26 9.92
N ASP A 64 -1.83 -13.52 10.02
CA ASP A 64 -0.95 -14.68 9.85
C ASP A 64 -0.47 -14.81 8.41
N ILE A 65 -1.35 -14.57 7.43
CA ILE A 65 -0.99 -14.55 6.01
C ILE A 65 0.07 -13.47 5.74
N VAL A 66 -0.12 -12.26 6.27
CA VAL A 66 0.70 -11.09 5.91
C VAL A 66 1.98 -10.99 6.74
N LYS A 67 1.93 -11.24 8.06
CA LYS A 67 3.03 -11.00 9.00
C LYS A 67 3.43 -12.25 9.77
N GLY A 68 2.45 -13.03 10.21
CA GLY A 68 2.66 -14.23 11.04
C GLY A 68 3.04 -15.45 10.21
N LYS A 69 2.73 -16.64 10.71
CA LYS A 69 2.88 -17.89 9.97
C LYS A 69 1.55 -18.65 10.06
N PRO A 70 0.88 -18.92 8.93
CA PRO A 70 -0.36 -19.68 8.94
C PRO A 70 -0.14 -21.11 9.43
N GLU A 71 -0.59 -21.42 10.64
CA GLU A 71 -0.42 -22.77 11.23
C GLU A 71 -1.78 -23.40 11.62
N LEU A 72 -1.79 -24.72 11.77
CA LEU A 72 -2.94 -25.52 12.21
C LEU A 72 -2.60 -26.15 13.57
N GLU A 73 -3.19 -25.65 14.64
CA GLU A 73 -2.84 -26.06 16.00
C GLU A 73 -3.22 -27.52 16.28
N ASP A 74 -2.39 -28.24 17.03
CA ASP A 74 -2.58 -29.67 17.30
C ASP A 74 -3.75 -29.93 18.27
N GLU A 75 -4.13 -28.92 19.06
CA GLU A 75 -5.29 -28.92 19.96
C GLU A 75 -6.62 -28.93 19.19
N LEU A 76 -6.61 -28.56 17.91
CA LEU A 76 -7.80 -28.57 17.07
C LEU A 76 -8.15 -29.99 16.62
N SER A 77 -9.45 -30.28 16.61
CA SER A 77 -9.99 -31.49 15.96
C SER A 77 -9.56 -31.53 14.48
N LEU A 78 -9.48 -32.73 13.91
CA LEU A 78 -9.10 -32.92 12.50
C LEU A 78 -9.97 -32.10 11.54
N ASN A 79 -11.29 -32.07 11.76
CA ASN A 79 -12.22 -31.29 10.94
C ASN A 79 -11.99 -29.77 11.10
N ALA A 80 -11.63 -29.31 12.31
CA ALA A 80 -11.32 -27.90 12.53
C ALA A 80 -10.00 -27.49 11.85
N ARG A 81 -9.00 -28.39 11.80
CA ARG A 81 -7.74 -28.16 11.06
C ARG A 81 -7.98 -28.09 9.56
N GLU A 82 -8.76 -29.02 9.01
CA GLU A 82 -9.16 -29.02 7.60
C GLU A 82 -9.86 -27.71 7.23
N MET A 83 -10.89 -27.33 8.00
CA MET A 83 -11.63 -26.08 7.78
C MET A 83 -10.73 -24.83 7.89
N LYS A 84 -9.77 -24.81 8.82
CA LYS A 84 -8.83 -23.69 8.96
C LYS A 84 -7.88 -23.60 7.76
N ALA A 85 -7.39 -24.73 7.26
CA ALA A 85 -6.55 -24.78 6.05
C ALA A 85 -7.32 -24.28 4.82
N ASP A 86 -8.56 -24.72 4.65
CA ASP A 86 -9.45 -24.25 3.57
C ASP A 86 -9.69 -22.75 3.64
N LYS A 87 -9.99 -22.23 4.84
CA LYS A 87 -10.16 -20.78 5.05
C LYS A 87 -8.93 -19.98 4.66
N TYR A 88 -7.74 -20.42 5.06
CA TYR A 88 -6.50 -19.75 4.66
C TYR A 88 -6.35 -19.70 3.14
N LEU A 89 -6.57 -20.83 2.48
CA LEU A 89 -6.45 -20.94 1.04
C LEU A 89 -7.48 -20.05 0.33
N ASP A 90 -8.72 -20.02 0.80
CA ASP A 90 -9.80 -19.22 0.22
C ASP A 90 -9.55 -17.72 0.39
N ILE A 91 -9.19 -17.28 1.60
CA ILE A 91 -8.82 -15.88 1.86
C ILE A 91 -7.67 -15.48 0.94
N PHE A 92 -6.62 -16.31 0.86
CA PHE A 92 -5.46 -16.01 0.02
C PHE A 92 -5.80 -15.96 -1.47
N ARG A 93 -6.65 -16.88 -1.97
CA ARG A 93 -7.11 -16.92 -3.36
C ARG A 93 -7.93 -15.69 -3.74
N GLN A 94 -8.77 -15.20 -2.84
CA GLN A 94 -9.57 -14.00 -3.05
C GLN A 94 -8.73 -12.72 -2.95
N SER A 95 -7.62 -12.78 -2.22
CA SER A 95 -6.75 -11.61 -1.97
C SER A 95 -5.66 -11.41 -3.02
N CYS A 96 -5.35 -12.44 -3.82
CA CYS A 96 -4.31 -12.39 -4.84
C CYS A 96 -4.85 -12.92 -6.17
N ASP A 97 -4.83 -12.06 -7.19
CA ASP A 97 -5.09 -12.46 -8.57
C ASP A 97 -3.91 -13.26 -9.16
N TYR A 98 -4.02 -13.66 -10.43
CA TYR A 98 -2.97 -14.42 -11.11
C TYR A 98 -1.72 -13.59 -11.44
N ASP A 99 -1.85 -12.26 -11.45
CA ASP A 99 -0.75 -11.34 -11.76
C ASP A 99 0.09 -11.00 -10.51
N ASN A 100 -0.43 -11.29 -9.31
CA ASN A 100 0.30 -11.08 -8.06
C ASN A 100 1.49 -12.05 -7.93
N GLU A 101 2.69 -11.50 -7.73
CA GLU A 101 3.93 -12.28 -7.63
C GLU A 101 3.95 -13.31 -6.48
N CYS A 102 3.18 -13.09 -5.42
CA CYS A 102 3.10 -14.02 -4.29
C CYS A 102 2.04 -15.11 -4.47
N ARG A 103 1.21 -15.02 -5.53
CA ARG A 103 0.10 -15.94 -5.77
C ARG A 103 0.52 -17.40 -5.82
N LEU A 104 1.56 -17.70 -6.60
CA LEU A 104 2.05 -19.07 -6.76
C LEU A 104 2.75 -19.59 -5.50
N PRO A 105 3.74 -18.87 -4.90
CA PRO A 105 4.35 -19.27 -3.64
C PRO A 105 3.35 -19.52 -2.52
N GLY A 106 2.40 -18.60 -2.29
CA GLY A 106 1.41 -18.75 -1.24
C GLY A 106 0.47 -19.92 -1.50
N SER A 107 0.01 -20.12 -2.75
CA SER A 107 -0.86 -21.25 -3.08
C SER A 107 -0.19 -22.59 -2.83
N ASN A 108 1.12 -22.71 -3.09
CA ASN A 108 1.87 -23.93 -2.82
C ASN A 108 1.97 -24.20 -1.32
N TYR A 109 2.24 -23.16 -0.52
CA TYR A 109 2.28 -23.30 0.93
C TYR A 109 0.92 -23.68 1.53
N PHE A 110 -0.16 -22.98 1.16
CA PHE A 110 -1.50 -23.28 1.67
C PHE A 110 -2.01 -24.64 1.21
N ARG A 111 -1.67 -25.08 -0.01
CA ARG A 111 -1.94 -26.46 -0.46
C ARG A 111 -1.16 -27.48 0.38
N CYS A 112 0.10 -27.21 0.72
CA CYS A 112 0.86 -28.09 1.60
C CYS A 112 0.19 -28.23 2.98
N LEU A 113 -0.32 -27.14 3.56
CA LEU A 113 -1.09 -27.19 4.81
C LEU A 113 -2.38 -28.02 4.66
N GLN A 114 -3.09 -27.84 3.55
CA GLN A 114 -4.33 -28.57 3.23
C GLN A 114 -4.06 -30.07 3.05
N ASP A 115 -3.02 -30.46 2.32
CA ASP A 115 -2.69 -31.86 2.06
C ASP A 115 -2.20 -32.61 3.33
N ASN A 116 -1.63 -31.87 4.29
CA ASN A 116 -1.03 -32.42 5.52
C ASN A 116 -1.77 -31.98 6.79
N PHE A 117 -3.07 -31.68 6.70
CA PHE A 117 -3.85 -31.19 7.86
C PHE A 117 -3.95 -32.21 9.02
N LYS A 118 -3.84 -33.50 8.70
CA LYS A 118 -3.92 -34.61 9.66
C LYS A 118 -2.66 -34.77 10.51
N ASP A 119 -1.53 -34.27 10.01
CA ASP A 119 -0.23 -34.40 10.65
C ASP A 119 -0.09 -33.46 11.86
N SER A 120 0.85 -33.79 12.74
CA SER A 120 1.26 -32.90 13.84
C SER A 120 1.89 -31.61 13.29
N SER A 121 1.93 -30.55 14.10
CA SER A 121 2.57 -29.30 13.71
C SER A 121 4.04 -29.48 13.35
N GLN A 122 4.75 -30.34 14.09
CA GLN A 122 6.15 -30.64 13.84
C GLN A 122 6.36 -31.35 12.48
N ASP A 123 5.58 -32.40 12.20
CA ASP A 123 5.70 -33.15 10.95
C ASP A 123 5.30 -32.29 9.75
N ARG A 124 4.22 -31.53 9.87
CA ARG A 124 3.76 -30.61 8.82
C ARG A 124 4.78 -29.50 8.57
N ASN A 125 5.41 -28.97 9.60
CA ASN A 125 6.47 -27.97 9.43
C ASN A 125 7.65 -28.55 8.64
N SER A 126 8.06 -29.79 8.91
CA SER A 126 9.15 -30.43 8.16
C SER A 126 8.86 -30.57 6.65
N LYS A 127 7.58 -30.69 6.27
CA LYS A 127 7.13 -30.79 4.88
C LYS A 127 6.87 -29.44 4.21
N CYS A 128 6.35 -28.47 4.97
CA CYS A 128 5.84 -27.21 4.41
C CYS A 128 6.76 -26.00 4.62
N SER A 129 7.85 -26.14 5.40
CA SER A 129 8.80 -25.06 5.70
C SER A 129 9.36 -24.41 4.44
N ASP A 130 9.84 -25.21 3.48
CA ASP A 130 10.48 -24.68 2.27
C ASP A 130 9.50 -23.86 1.42
N PHE A 131 8.23 -24.30 1.33
CA PHE A 131 7.18 -23.54 0.65
C PHE A 131 6.88 -22.22 1.39
N PHE A 132 6.86 -22.26 2.72
CA PHE A 132 6.67 -21.07 3.53
C PHE A 132 7.80 -20.07 3.34
N ASP A 133 9.06 -20.50 3.31
CA ASP A 133 10.20 -19.60 3.15
C ASP A 133 10.17 -18.84 1.81
N VAL A 134 9.71 -19.50 0.74
CA VAL A 134 9.52 -18.84 -0.56
C VAL A 134 8.36 -17.84 -0.50
N PHE A 135 7.24 -18.21 0.12
CA PHE A 135 6.11 -17.31 0.32
C PHE A 135 6.48 -16.10 1.20
N ASP A 136 7.21 -16.34 2.28
CA ASP A 136 7.64 -15.33 3.25
C ASP A 136 8.58 -14.31 2.63
N LYS A 137 9.54 -14.75 1.81
CA LYS A 137 10.40 -13.84 1.02
C LYS A 137 9.56 -12.92 0.13
N CYS A 138 8.53 -13.45 -0.52
CA CYS A 138 7.68 -12.67 -1.39
C CYS A 138 6.86 -11.61 -0.61
N ARG A 139 6.15 -12.01 0.45
CA ARG A 139 5.33 -11.05 1.23
C ARG A 139 6.18 -9.99 1.92
N LYS A 140 7.39 -10.32 2.40
CA LYS A 140 8.34 -9.34 2.95
C LYS A 140 8.81 -8.34 1.89
N LYS A 141 9.04 -8.81 0.66
CA LYS A 141 9.34 -7.92 -0.48
C LYS A 141 8.18 -6.96 -0.75
N LEU A 142 6.94 -7.43 -0.81
CA LEU A 142 5.76 -6.56 -0.99
C LEU A 142 5.64 -5.50 0.12
N GLN A 143 5.82 -5.90 1.38
CA GLN A 143 5.80 -4.96 2.51
C GLN A 143 6.90 -3.90 2.40
N LYS A 144 8.11 -4.31 2.03
CA LYS A 144 9.21 -3.38 1.79
C LYS A 144 8.90 -2.42 0.64
N THR A 145 8.40 -2.93 -0.48
CA THR A 145 7.99 -2.10 -1.63
C THR A 145 6.91 -1.10 -1.24
N GLN A 146 5.93 -1.49 -0.41
CA GLN A 146 4.92 -0.55 0.09
C GLN A 146 5.56 0.58 0.92
N LEU A 147 6.49 0.27 1.82
CA LEU A 147 7.20 1.27 2.62
C LEU A 147 8.02 2.22 1.74
N ASP A 148 8.79 1.67 0.80
CA ASP A 148 9.63 2.44 -0.12
C ASP A 148 8.78 3.38 -0.99
N LEU A 149 7.61 2.93 -1.46
CA LEU A 149 6.70 3.75 -2.26
C LEU A 149 6.11 4.90 -1.45
N VAL A 150 5.76 4.67 -0.18
CA VAL A 150 5.26 5.72 0.72
C VAL A 150 6.34 6.76 0.98
N GLU A 151 7.55 6.33 1.34
CA GLU A 151 8.67 7.24 1.59
C GLU A 151 9.00 8.09 0.36
N ASN A 152 9.09 7.46 -0.82
CA ASN A 152 9.36 8.17 -2.07
C ASN A 152 8.22 9.09 -2.49
N ALA A 153 6.97 8.77 -2.16
CA ALA A 153 5.84 9.67 -2.41
C ALA A 153 5.91 10.91 -1.51
N LEU A 154 6.25 10.74 -0.23
CA LEU A 154 6.41 11.85 0.73
C LEU A 154 7.54 12.79 0.31
N LYS A 155 8.72 12.25 -0.04
CA LYS A 155 9.86 13.06 -0.51
C LYS A 155 9.51 13.87 -1.76
N ARG A 156 8.96 13.21 -2.79
CA ARG A 156 8.51 13.90 -4.02
C ARG A 156 7.45 14.96 -3.73
N GLN A 157 6.58 14.70 -2.75
CA GLN A 157 5.58 15.67 -2.34
C GLN A 157 6.25 16.91 -1.74
N GLU A 158 7.14 16.73 -0.77
CA GLU A 158 7.85 17.82 -0.12
C GLU A 158 8.67 18.68 -1.10
N GLU A 159 9.40 18.04 -2.02
CA GLU A 159 10.18 18.74 -3.05
C GLU A 159 9.30 19.64 -3.94
N GLN A 160 8.14 19.11 -4.39
CA GLN A 160 7.20 19.86 -5.20
C GLN A 160 6.59 21.04 -4.45
N ASP A 161 6.27 20.85 -3.16
CA ASP A 161 5.65 21.89 -2.32
C ASP A 161 6.66 22.99 -1.98
N ASN A 162 7.93 22.62 -1.71
CA ASN A 162 9.03 23.56 -1.51
C ASN A 162 9.28 24.39 -2.78
N ARG A 163 9.34 23.75 -3.95
CA ARG A 163 9.47 24.45 -5.24
C ARG A 163 8.30 25.41 -5.48
N ALA A 164 7.06 25.01 -5.19
CA ALA A 164 5.90 25.88 -5.32
C ALA A 164 6.00 27.10 -4.38
N LYS A 165 6.47 26.90 -3.14
CA LYS A 165 6.70 27.99 -2.19
C LYS A 165 7.76 28.98 -2.69
N GLU A 166 8.84 28.50 -3.28
CA GLU A 166 9.87 29.35 -3.91
C GLU A 166 9.32 30.17 -5.08
N LEU A 167 8.55 29.55 -5.97
CA LEU A 167 7.88 30.23 -7.09
C LEU A 167 6.94 31.33 -6.58
N PHE A 168 6.19 31.05 -5.51
CA PHE A 168 5.30 32.02 -4.89
C PHE A 168 6.06 33.19 -4.27
N ASN A 169 7.15 32.94 -3.55
CA ASN A 169 7.99 34.00 -2.99
C ASN A 169 8.64 34.86 -4.09
N ARG A 170 9.10 34.23 -5.19
CA ARG A 170 9.61 34.94 -6.36
C ARG A 170 8.54 35.83 -6.97
N ARG A 171 7.32 35.31 -7.17
CA ARG A 171 6.17 36.07 -7.66
C ARG A 171 5.90 37.31 -6.80
N LEU A 172 5.87 37.17 -5.47
CA LEU A 172 5.69 38.30 -4.56
C LEU A 172 6.78 39.37 -4.73
N SER A 173 8.04 38.95 -4.90
CA SER A 173 9.14 39.89 -5.12
C SER A 173 9.02 40.67 -6.44
N LEU A 174 8.54 40.03 -7.50
CA LEU A 174 8.32 40.68 -8.80
C LEU A 174 7.15 41.68 -8.72
N LEU A 175 6.06 41.31 -8.04
CA LEU A 175 4.93 42.20 -7.86
C LEU A 175 5.29 43.46 -7.05
N LYS A 176 6.13 43.32 -6.03
CA LYS A 176 6.67 44.50 -5.31
C LYS A 176 7.44 45.43 -6.25
N LYS A 177 8.34 44.88 -7.07
CA LYS A 177 9.11 45.66 -8.05
C LYS A 177 8.23 46.36 -9.09
N ILE A 178 7.14 45.74 -9.51
CA ILE A 178 6.16 46.34 -10.44
C ILE A 178 5.39 47.49 -9.78
N ASN A 179 5.17 47.43 -8.46
CA ASN A 179 4.42 48.46 -7.72
C ASN A 179 5.31 49.61 -7.20
N GLU A 180 6.62 49.38 -7.05
CA GLU A 180 7.61 50.36 -6.57
C GLU A 180 8.28 51.16 -7.71
N GLY A 181 8.14 50.73 -8.96
CA GLY A 181 8.63 51.42 -10.16
C GLY A 181 7.51 51.96 -11.04
#